data_AF-A0A7C5MPV4-F1
#
_entry.id   AF-A0A7C5MPV4-F1
#
_cell.length_a   1.000
_cell.length_b   1.000
_cell.length_c   1.000
_cell.angle_alpha   90.00
_cell.angle_beta   90.00
_cell.angle_gamma   90.00
#
_symmetry.space_group_name_H-M   'P 1'
#
loop_
_entity.id
_entity.type
_entity.pdbx_description
1 polymer ?
#
loop_
_entity_poly.entity_id
_entity_poly.type
_entity_poly.pdbx_seq_one_letter_code
_entity_poly.pdbx_strand_id
1 'polypeptide(L)'
;MKIGEILVKLGYLTENQLEAIIIEQEEMRKNSQYTEPLGYVLLRKGIITEEQLDNALYEYFKVLSNDPAEPPYVRETAKVAIKALEKKSTEGRLSQETKLTILRRIQDYEERVAYYEKSIKNLKTLEPKKMILDTIEREEKEIKKLLHKIETLKKDLERFS
;
A
#
# COMPACT_ATOMS: atom_id res chain seq x y z
N MET A 1 19.65 -17.88 -3.76
CA MET A 1 18.31 -18.48 -3.69
C MET A 1 17.28 -17.46 -4.16
N LYS A 2 16.34 -17.84 -5.02
CA LYS A 2 15.28 -16.97 -5.55
C LYS A 2 14.02 -17.07 -4.69
N ILE A 3 13.16 -16.05 -4.75
CA ILE A 3 11.90 -16.03 -3.99
C ILE A 3 10.98 -17.22 -4.32
N GLY A 4 10.96 -17.67 -5.58
CA GLY A 4 10.19 -18.85 -6.00
C GLY A 4 10.63 -20.14 -5.30
N GLU A 5 11.94 -20.36 -5.17
CA GLU A 5 12.50 -21.51 -4.47
C GLU A 5 12.16 -21.48 -2.98
N ILE A 6 12.11 -20.28 -2.38
CA ILE A 6 11.71 -20.10 -0.98
C ILE A 6 10.23 -20.41 -0.80
N LEU A 7 9.37 -19.97 -1.71
CA LEU A 7 7.94 -20.27 -1.69
C LEU A 7 7.68 -21.79 -1.77
N VAL A 8 8.46 -22.52 -2.56
CA VAL A 8 8.42 -24.00 -2.60
C VAL A 8 8.94 -24.60 -1.29
N LYS A 9 10.08 -24.11 -0.78
CA LYS A 9 10.67 -24.59 0.48
C LYS A 9 9.74 -24.39 1.69
N LEU A 10 8.96 -23.32 1.71
CA LEU A 10 7.95 -23.03 2.73
C LEU A 10 6.64 -23.83 2.55
N GLY A 11 6.51 -24.58 1.45
CA GLY A 11 5.32 -25.39 1.14
C GLY A 11 4.14 -24.57 0.59
N TYR A 12 4.36 -23.33 0.18
CA TYR A 12 3.31 -22.48 -0.40
C TYR A 12 3.10 -22.73 -1.89
N LEU A 13 4.11 -23.31 -2.56
CA LEU A 13 4.04 -23.76 -3.94
C LEU A 13 4.59 -25.18 -4.06
N THR A 14 4.08 -25.92 -5.05
CA THR A 14 4.77 -27.10 -5.59
C THR A 14 5.76 -26.68 -6.66
N GLU A 15 6.75 -27.53 -6.97
CA GLU A 15 7.68 -27.28 -8.08
C GLU A 15 6.95 -27.09 -9.41
N ASN A 16 5.94 -27.91 -9.68
CA ASN A 16 5.11 -27.80 -10.90
C ASN A 16 4.37 -26.46 -10.97
N GLN A 17 3.87 -25.94 -9.85
CA GLN A 17 3.21 -24.63 -9.80
C GLN A 17 4.20 -23.49 -10.04
N LEU A 18 5.41 -23.59 -9.47
CA LEU A 18 6.46 -22.61 -9.70
C LEU A 18 6.86 -22.58 -11.19
N GLU A 19 7.07 -23.75 -11.79
CA GLU A 19 7.45 -23.89 -13.19
C GLU A 19 6.39 -23.29 -14.13
N ALA A 20 5.11 -23.62 -13.91
CA ALA A 20 4.01 -23.08 -14.72
C ALA A 20 3.96 -21.54 -14.69
N ILE A 21 4.21 -20.93 -13.53
CA ILE A 21 4.19 -19.47 -13.39
C ILE A 21 5.44 -18.83 -14.00
N ILE A 22 6.60 -19.49 -13.94
CA ILE A 22 7.82 -19.01 -14.62
C ILE A 22 7.60 -18.97 -16.13
N ILE A 23 7.03 -20.03 -16.71
CA ILE A 23 6.69 -20.11 -18.14
C ILE A 23 5.75 -18.97 -18.51
N GLU A 24 4.68 -18.77 -17.76
CA GLU A 24 3.72 -17.69 -17.99
C GLU A 24 4.39 -16.30 -17.92
N GLN A 25 5.27 -16.07 -16.94
CA GLN A 25 5.99 -14.81 -16.81
C GLN A 25 6.95 -14.58 -17.98
N GLU A 26 7.57 -15.64 -18.53
CA GLU A 26 8.39 -15.55 -19.75
C GLU A 26 7.57 -15.22 -20.99
N GLU A 27 6.35 -15.75 -21.12
CA GLU A 27 5.44 -15.40 -22.21
C GLU A 27 4.98 -13.95 -22.10
N MET A 28 4.66 -13.47 -20.90
CA MET A 28 4.33 -12.06 -20.66
C MET A 28 5.51 -11.13 -20.99
N ARG A 29 6.74 -11.54 -20.67
CA ARG A 29 7.99 -10.81 -21.00
C ARG A 29 8.16 -10.59 -22.51
N LYS A 30 7.76 -11.56 -23.33
CA LYS A 30 7.87 -11.45 -24.80
C LYS A 30 6.94 -10.38 -25.38
N ASN A 31 5.83 -10.09 -24.70
CA ASN A 31 4.76 -9.22 -25.20
C ASN A 31 4.64 -7.87 -24.46
N SER A 32 5.49 -7.61 -23.46
CA SER A 32 5.40 -6.43 -22.60
C SER A 32 6.78 -5.90 -22.22
N GLN A 33 6.93 -4.57 -22.18
CA GLN A 33 8.14 -3.90 -21.70
C GLN A 33 8.29 -3.98 -20.16
N TYR A 34 7.26 -4.42 -19.46
CA TYR A 34 7.24 -4.58 -18.01
C TYR A 34 6.91 -6.01 -17.59
N THR A 35 7.69 -6.55 -16.64
CA THR A 35 7.42 -7.84 -16.00
C THR A 35 7.07 -7.62 -14.53
N GLU A 36 5.83 -7.98 -14.17
CA GLU A 36 5.39 -7.98 -12.78
C GLU A 36 6.23 -8.97 -11.95
N PRO A 37 6.69 -8.61 -10.73
CA PRO A 37 7.46 -9.54 -9.90
C PRO A 37 6.65 -10.78 -9.53
N LEU A 38 7.34 -11.93 -9.47
CA LEU A 38 6.71 -13.25 -9.30
C LEU A 38 5.73 -13.31 -8.11
N GLY A 39 6.12 -12.75 -6.96
CA GLY A 39 5.28 -12.72 -5.76
C GLY A 39 3.93 -12.01 -5.95
N TYR A 40 3.90 -10.91 -6.71
CA TYR A 40 2.66 -10.17 -6.99
C TYR A 40 1.76 -10.92 -7.97
N VAL A 41 2.33 -11.58 -8.98
CA VAL A 41 1.58 -12.45 -9.89
C VAL A 41 0.86 -13.54 -9.11
N LEU A 42 1.57 -14.21 -8.20
CA LEU A 42 1.04 -15.28 -7.37
C LEU A 42 -0.06 -14.78 -6.41
N LEU A 43 0.15 -13.61 -5.80
CA LEU A 43 -0.83 -12.98 -4.90
C LEU A 43 -2.11 -12.61 -5.65
N ARG A 44 -1.99 -11.94 -6.81
CA ARG A 44 -3.13 -11.53 -7.64
C ARG A 44 -3.94 -12.73 -8.16
N LYS A 45 -3.27 -13.86 -8.42
CA LYS A 45 -3.91 -15.12 -8.82
C LYS A 45 -4.51 -15.88 -7.64
N GLY A 46 -4.35 -15.41 -6.40
CA GLY A 46 -4.83 -16.09 -5.20
C GLY A 46 -4.13 -17.40 -4.90
N ILE A 47 -2.96 -17.65 -5.50
CA ILE A 47 -2.16 -18.87 -5.28
C ILE A 47 -1.46 -18.81 -3.93
N ILE A 48 -1.04 -17.62 -3.53
CA ILE A 48 -0.50 -17.34 -2.20
C ILE A 48 -1.28 -16.18 -1.55
N THR A 49 -1.26 -16.12 -0.23
CA THR A 49 -1.79 -15.00 0.56
C THR A 49 -0.72 -13.92 0.78
N GLU A 50 -1.14 -12.73 1.20
CA GLU A 50 -0.20 -11.66 1.60
C GLU A 50 0.74 -12.11 2.72
N GLU A 51 0.21 -12.86 3.70
CA GLU A 51 1.00 -13.40 4.82
C GLU A 51 2.04 -14.41 4.33
N GLN A 52 1.67 -15.29 3.40
CA GLN A 52 2.60 -16.24 2.79
C GLN A 52 3.69 -15.53 1.98
N LEU A 53 3.34 -14.45 1.27
CA LEU A 53 4.30 -13.63 0.55
C LEU A 53 5.24 -12.90 1.51
N ASP A 54 4.73 -12.32 2.59
CA ASP A 54 5.53 -11.65 3.63
C ASP A 54 6.51 -12.63 4.29
N ASN A 55 6.07 -13.84 4.64
CA ASN A 55 6.92 -14.88 5.20
C ASN A 55 8.04 -15.29 4.23
N ALA A 56 7.72 -15.44 2.94
CA ALA A 56 8.72 -15.77 1.93
C ALA A 56 9.73 -14.65 1.71
N LEU A 57 9.28 -13.39 1.71
CA LEU A 57 10.16 -12.22 1.62
C LEU A 57 11.06 -12.11 2.85
N TYR A 58 10.54 -12.41 4.04
CA TYR A 58 11.32 -12.44 5.27
C TYR A 58 12.49 -13.43 5.17
N GLU A 59 12.21 -14.68 4.79
CA GLU A 59 13.24 -15.70 4.61
C GLU A 59 14.22 -15.35 3.49
N TYR A 60 13.74 -14.72 2.40
CA TYR A 60 14.59 -14.24 1.31
C TYR A 60 15.60 -13.20 1.79
N PHE A 61 15.14 -12.17 2.49
CA PHE A 61 16.02 -11.13 3.00
C PHE A 61 16.94 -11.65 4.12
N LYS A 62 16.47 -12.60 4.94
CA LYS A 62 17.31 -13.25 5.94
C LYS A 62 18.48 -13.97 5.30
N VAL A 63 18.24 -14.71 4.20
CA VAL A 63 19.30 -15.37 3.44
C VAL A 63 20.27 -14.34 2.86
N LEU A 64 19.78 -13.31 2.17
CA LEU A 64 20.64 -12.26 1.60
C LEU A 64 21.47 -11.52 2.65
N SER A 65 20.88 -11.16 3.79
CA SER A 65 21.55 -10.39 4.84
C SER A 65 22.75 -11.12 5.46
N ASN A 66 22.75 -12.45 5.39
CA ASN A 66 23.77 -13.32 5.96
C ASN A 66 24.71 -13.92 4.91
N ASP A 67 24.47 -13.68 3.62
CA ASP A 67 25.32 -14.21 2.54
C ASP A 67 26.59 -13.36 2.39
N PRO A 68 27.79 -13.89 2.66
CA PRO A 68 29.03 -13.13 2.51
C PRO A 68 29.38 -12.78 1.06
N ALA A 69 28.79 -13.48 0.07
CA ALA A 69 29.00 -13.21 -1.35
C ALA A 69 28.22 -11.99 -1.85
N GLU A 70 27.18 -11.57 -1.13
CA GLU A 70 26.39 -10.39 -1.48
C GLU A 70 27.11 -9.09 -1.09
N PRO A 71 27.03 -8.03 -1.91
CA PRO A 71 27.63 -6.74 -1.58
C PRO A 71 27.12 -6.18 -0.24
N PRO A 72 27.96 -5.46 0.54
CA PRO A 72 27.56 -4.92 1.85
C PRO A 72 26.25 -4.13 1.83
N TYR A 73 26.01 -3.32 0.78
CA TYR A 73 24.77 -2.53 0.66
C TYR A 73 23.52 -3.42 0.50
N VAL A 74 23.60 -4.54 -0.21
CA VAL A 74 22.47 -5.48 -0.38
C VAL A 74 22.10 -6.08 0.98
N ARG A 75 23.10 -6.45 1.77
CA ARG A 75 22.89 -7.04 3.10
C ARG A 75 22.27 -6.04 4.07
N GLU A 76 22.69 -4.78 4.03
CA GLU A 76 22.09 -3.72 4.85
C GLU A 76 20.65 -3.42 4.42
N THR A 77 20.36 -3.35 3.11
CA THR A 77 18.98 -3.23 2.62
C THR A 77 18.11 -4.40 3.09
N ALA A 78 18.63 -5.62 3.03
CA ALA A 78 17.92 -6.80 3.50
C ALA A 78 17.59 -6.73 5.00
N LYS A 79 18.52 -6.28 5.86
CA LYS A 79 18.27 -6.07 7.30
C LYS A 79 17.16 -5.05 7.57
N VAL A 80 17.09 -3.98 6.77
CA VAL A 80 16.02 -2.97 6.88
C VAL A 80 14.67 -3.59 6.49
N ALA A 81 14.63 -4.37 5.41
CA ALA A 81 13.42 -5.04 4.96
C ALA A 81 12.89 -6.05 5.99
N ILE A 82 13.77 -6.84 6.63
CA ILE A 82 13.43 -7.76 7.73
C ILE A 82 12.72 -7.02 8.86
N LYS A 83 13.29 -5.91 9.36
CA LYS A 83 12.68 -5.11 10.44
C LYS A 83 11.32 -4.55 10.06
N ALA A 84 11.13 -4.14 8.80
CA ALA A 84 9.85 -3.64 8.32
C ALA A 84 8.79 -4.75 8.30
N LEU A 85 9.15 -5.95 7.87
CA LEU A 85 8.26 -7.12 7.87
C LEU A 85 7.92 -7.58 9.30
N GLU A 86 8.86 -7.55 10.24
CA GLU A 86 8.60 -7.87 11.65
C GLU A 86 7.60 -6.91 12.29
N LYS A 87 7.74 -5.59 12.05
CA LYS A 87 6.76 -4.59 12.50
C LYS A 87 5.36 -4.81 11.91
N LYS A 88 5.30 -5.31 10.67
CA LYS A 88 4.03 -5.65 10.01
C LYS A 88 3.32 -6.82 10.70
N SER A 89 4.07 -7.79 11.22
CA SER A 89 3.52 -8.97 11.92
C SER A 89 2.96 -8.67 13.32
N THR A 90 3.45 -7.62 13.99
CA THR A 90 2.95 -7.17 15.30
C THR A 90 1.61 -6.44 15.26
N GLU A 91 1.15 -6.01 14.08
CA GLU A 91 -0.15 -5.37 13.89
C GLU A 91 -1.11 -6.33 13.16
N GLY A 92 -2.09 -6.92 13.88
CA GLY A 92 -3.00 -7.92 13.31
C GLY A 92 -3.76 -7.44 12.06
N ARG A 93 -4.04 -8.37 11.12
CA ARG A 93 -4.71 -8.13 9.83
C ARG A 93 -6.05 -7.36 9.93
N LEU A 94 -6.80 -7.60 11.00
CA LEU A 94 -8.04 -6.88 11.33
C LEU A 94 -7.79 -5.38 11.62
N SER A 95 -6.64 -5.06 12.23
CA SER A 95 -6.17 -3.69 12.48
C SER A 95 -5.76 -3.02 11.17
N GLN A 96 -5.07 -3.75 10.27
CA GLN A 96 -4.66 -3.20 8.97
C GLN A 96 -5.84 -2.85 8.04
N GLU A 97 -6.84 -3.73 7.92
CA GLU A 97 -8.06 -3.43 7.13
C GLU A 97 -8.83 -2.23 7.71
N THR A 98 -8.87 -2.12 9.04
CA THR A 98 -9.48 -0.98 9.75
C THR A 98 -8.69 0.31 9.49
N LYS A 99 -7.35 0.27 9.60
CA LYS A 99 -6.45 1.39 9.28
C LYS A 99 -6.61 1.82 7.81
N LEU A 100 -6.61 0.88 6.87
CA LEU A 100 -6.83 1.15 5.45
C LEU A 100 -8.20 1.79 5.18
N THR A 101 -9.26 1.32 5.86
CA THR A 101 -10.60 1.89 5.74
C THR A 101 -10.66 3.32 6.28
N ILE A 102 -10.00 3.59 7.41
CA ILE A 102 -9.87 4.92 7.99
C ILE A 102 -9.09 5.85 7.05
N LEU A 103 -7.96 5.38 6.50
CA LEU A 103 -7.14 6.13 5.55
C LEU A 103 -7.91 6.48 4.27
N ARG A 104 -8.65 5.53 3.68
CA ARG A 104 -9.51 5.81 2.51
C ARG A 104 -10.55 6.88 2.82
N ARG A 105 -11.20 6.82 3.98
CA ARG A 105 -12.17 7.85 4.40
C ARG A 105 -11.54 9.22 4.60
N ILE A 106 -10.32 9.28 5.15
CA ILE A 106 -9.57 10.52 5.28
C ILE A 106 -9.28 11.10 3.89
N GLN A 107 -8.78 10.27 2.97
CA GLN A 107 -8.50 10.69 1.60
C GLN A 107 -9.75 11.23 0.90
N ASP A 108 -10.90 10.52 0.99
CA ASP A 108 -12.17 10.98 0.42
C ASP A 108 -12.60 12.35 0.97
N TYR A 109 -12.38 12.60 2.26
CA TYR A 109 -12.68 13.89 2.87
C TYR A 109 -11.70 14.99 2.45
N GLU A 110 -10.40 14.68 2.33
CA GLU A 110 -9.37 15.61 1.87
C GLU A 110 -9.63 16.03 0.41
N GLU A 111 -10.00 15.10 -0.48
CA GLU A 111 -10.37 15.39 -1.86
C GLU A 111 -11.59 16.33 -1.95
N ARG A 112 -12.60 16.12 -1.08
CA ARG A 112 -13.77 17.00 -1.00
C ARG A 112 -13.43 18.39 -0.45
N VAL A 113 -12.53 18.48 0.52
CA VAL A 113 -12.03 19.77 1.02
C VAL A 113 -11.34 20.52 -0.12
N ALA A 114 -10.42 19.87 -0.83
CA ALA A 114 -9.71 20.48 -1.96
C ALA A 114 -10.66 20.97 -3.06
N TYR A 115 -11.72 20.21 -3.34
CA TYR A 115 -12.78 20.63 -4.26
C TYR A 115 -13.44 21.95 -3.83
N TYR A 116 -13.88 22.04 -2.56
CA TYR A 116 -14.51 23.25 -2.03
C TYR A 116 -13.54 24.43 -1.97
N GLU A 117 -12.28 24.21 -1.57
CA GLU A 117 -11.26 25.27 -1.57
C GLU A 117 -11.02 25.85 -2.97
N LYS A 118 -10.96 24.97 -3.99
CA LYS A 118 -10.84 25.39 -5.39
C LYS A 118 -12.08 26.16 -5.87
N SER A 119 -13.27 25.69 -5.51
CA SER A 119 -14.54 26.38 -5.80
C SER A 119 -14.57 27.77 -5.17
N ILE A 120 -14.32 27.88 -3.87
CA ILE A 120 -14.22 29.15 -3.14
C ILE A 120 -13.20 30.09 -3.77
N LYS A 121 -12.01 29.58 -4.12
CA LYS A 121 -10.97 30.38 -4.79
C LYS A 121 -11.47 30.99 -6.09
N ASN A 122 -12.15 30.20 -6.93
CA ASN A 122 -12.73 30.69 -8.18
C ASN A 122 -13.85 31.70 -7.91
N LEU A 123 -14.75 31.42 -6.97
CA LEU A 123 -15.86 32.31 -6.60
C LEU A 123 -15.35 33.67 -6.08
N LYS A 124 -14.25 33.69 -5.33
CA LYS A 124 -13.59 34.91 -4.83
C LYS A 124 -12.98 35.78 -5.94
N THR A 125 -12.78 35.25 -7.15
CA THR A 125 -12.35 36.06 -8.31
C THR A 125 -13.49 36.78 -9.02
N LEU A 126 -14.73 36.37 -8.76
CA LEU A 126 -15.92 36.96 -9.36
C LEU A 126 -16.34 38.21 -8.59
N GLU A 127 -17.15 39.04 -9.24
CA GLU A 127 -17.78 40.17 -8.58
C GLU A 127 -18.65 39.69 -7.41
N PRO A 128 -18.50 40.26 -6.20
CA PRO A 128 -19.18 39.78 -5.00
C PRO A 128 -20.68 40.07 -5.08
N LYS A 129 -21.46 39.01 -5.33
CA LYS A 129 -22.94 39.03 -5.29
C LYS A 129 -23.42 38.20 -4.10
N LYS A 130 -24.56 38.57 -3.52
CA LYS A 130 -25.16 37.87 -2.38
C LYS A 130 -25.17 36.34 -2.56
N MET A 131 -25.60 35.87 -3.73
CA MET A 131 -25.64 34.43 -4.04
C MET A 131 -24.26 33.75 -4.06
N ILE A 132 -23.22 34.49 -4.46
CA ILE A 132 -21.82 34.01 -4.45
C ILE A 132 -21.33 33.94 -3.01
N LEU A 133 -21.61 34.96 -2.19
CA LEU A 133 -21.25 35.00 -0.77
C LEU A 133 -21.93 33.87 0.02
N ASP A 134 -23.24 33.66 -0.19
CA ASP A 134 -24.01 32.57 0.43
C ASP A 134 -23.47 31.18 0.03
N THR A 135 -22.96 31.07 -1.20
CA THR A 135 -22.31 29.83 -1.70
C THR A 135 -20.97 29.60 -1.02
N ILE A 136 -20.13 30.64 -0.91
CA ILE A 136 -18.84 30.56 -0.22
C ILE A 136 -19.06 30.16 1.25
N GLU A 137 -19.99 30.81 1.96
CA GLU A 137 -20.25 30.50 3.38
C GLU A 137 -20.70 29.04 3.57
N ARG A 138 -21.56 28.53 2.67
CA ARG A 138 -21.98 27.13 2.69
C ARG A 138 -20.81 26.18 2.48
N GLU A 139 -19.94 26.45 1.51
CA GLU A 139 -18.76 25.63 1.22
C GLU A 139 -17.74 25.68 2.39
N GLU A 140 -17.51 26.84 3.00
CA GLU A 140 -16.66 26.99 4.20
C GLU A 140 -17.20 26.17 5.38
N LYS A 141 -18.53 26.14 5.58
CA LYS A 141 -19.17 25.31 6.60
C LYS A 141 -18.99 23.82 6.34
N GLU A 142 -19.05 23.38 5.08
CA GLU A 142 -18.81 21.98 4.71
C GLU A 142 -17.33 21.60 4.91
N ILE A 143 -16.39 22.46 4.54
CA ILE A 143 -14.96 22.26 4.83
C ILE A 143 -14.74 22.05 6.33
N LYS A 144 -15.31 22.92 7.19
CA LYS A 144 -15.16 22.81 8.64
C LYS A 144 -15.66 21.46 9.19
N LYS A 145 -16.78 20.95 8.68
CA LYS A 145 -17.32 19.63 9.06
C LYS A 145 -16.40 18.50 8.62
N LEU A 146 -15.86 18.56 7.40
CA LEU A 146 -14.96 17.53 6.86
C LEU A 146 -13.64 17.50 7.63
N LEU A 147 -13.05 18.67 7.92
CA LEU A 147 -11.82 18.77 8.72
C LEU A 147 -12.00 18.17 10.12
N HIS A 148 -13.13 18.42 10.78
CA HIS A 148 -13.42 17.79 12.07
C HIS A 148 -13.48 16.26 11.97
N LYS A 149 -14.13 15.71 10.93
CA LYS A 149 -14.19 14.26 10.70
C LYS A 149 -12.80 13.66 10.42
N ILE A 150 -11.97 14.36 9.65
CA ILE A 150 -10.57 13.96 9.40
C ILE A 150 -9.80 13.91 10.72
N GLU A 151 -9.95 14.93 11.58
CA GLU A 151 -9.28 14.97 12.88
C GLU A 151 -9.70 13.81 13.80
N THR A 152 -11.00 13.49 13.86
CA THR A 152 -11.50 12.32 14.60
C THR A 152 -10.89 11.02 14.08
N LEU A 153 -10.89 10.83 12.75
CA LEU A 153 -10.32 9.63 12.13
C LEU A 153 -8.80 9.51 12.33
N LYS A 154 -8.07 10.63 12.33
CA LYS A 154 -6.63 10.66 12.65
C LYS A 154 -6.37 10.23 14.10
N LYS A 155 -7.16 10.71 15.05
CA LYS A 155 -7.09 10.27 16.46
C LYS A 155 -7.43 8.79 16.63
N ASP A 156 -8.40 8.28 15.88
CA ASP A 156 -8.71 6.85 15.87
C ASP A 156 -7.53 6.03 15.32
N LEU A 157 -6.86 6.50 14.26
CA LEU A 157 -5.68 5.85 13.68
C LEU A 157 -4.49 5.80 14.66
N GLU A 158 -4.26 6.87 15.42
CA GLU A 158 -3.21 6.96 16.45
C GLU A 158 -3.41 5.94 17.58
N ARG A 159 -4.66 5.59 17.91
CA ARG A 159 -4.97 4.56 18.93
C ARG A 159 -4.63 3.13 18.50
N PHE A 160 -4.40 2.91 17.21
CA PHE A 160 -3.98 1.61 16.65
C PHE A 160 -2.47 1.54 16.34
N SER A 161 -1.70 2.58 16.67
CA SER A 161 -0.25 2.68 16.47
C SER A 161 0.50 2.45 17.79
#